data_AF-A0A9R1V6M1-F1
#
_entry.id   AF-A0A9R1V6M1-F1
#
_cell.length_a   1.000
_cell.length_b   1.000
_cell.length_c   1.000
_cell.angle_alpha   90.00
_cell.angle_beta   90.00
_cell.angle_gamma   90.00
#
_symmetry.space_group_name_H-M   'P 1'
#
loop_
_entity.id
_entity.type
_entity.pdbx_description
1 polymer ?
#
loop_
_entity_poly.entity_id
_entity_poly.type
_entity_poly.pdbx_seq_one_letter_code
_entity_poly.pdbx_strand_id
1 'polypeptide(L)'
;MSSAARRTGGLFEGLYKVLMRRNSVYVTFVIAGAFVGERVSAPIHSNLIYITHTHTYSSILFSVRLIGSQAVDYGVHKLWENNNVGKRYEDIPVLGQRPTE
;
A
#
# COMPACT_ATOMS: atom_id res chain seq x y z
N MET A 1 -39.90 -23.97 -31.89
CA MET A 1 -40.01 -23.73 -30.43
C MET A 1 -38.68 -24.05 -29.76
N SER A 2 -38.34 -23.22 -28.78
CA SER A 2 -37.21 -23.33 -27.86
C SER A 2 -37.35 -24.52 -26.91
N SER A 3 -36.24 -25.13 -26.52
CA SER A 3 -36.03 -25.62 -25.15
C SER A 3 -34.54 -25.70 -24.85
N ALA A 4 -34.10 -24.74 -24.06
CA ALA A 4 -32.73 -24.53 -23.63
C ALA A 4 -32.26 -25.65 -22.68
N ALA A 5 -31.29 -26.45 -23.11
CA ALA A 5 -30.48 -27.27 -22.21
C ALA A 5 -29.51 -26.33 -21.46
N ARG A 6 -29.84 -26.04 -20.20
CA ARG A 6 -29.11 -25.10 -19.34
C ARG A 6 -27.75 -25.67 -18.90
N ARG A 7 -26.68 -25.07 -19.45
CA ARG A 7 -25.35 -24.77 -18.88
C ARG A 7 -24.76 -25.80 -17.90
N THR A 8 -23.82 -26.60 -18.40
CA THR A 8 -22.81 -27.37 -17.66
C THR A 8 -22.10 -26.48 -16.62
N GLY A 9 -22.43 -26.67 -15.35
CA GLY A 9 -21.65 -26.13 -14.23
C GLY A 9 -20.77 -27.22 -13.64
N GLY A 10 -19.46 -27.10 -13.82
CA GLY A 10 -18.48 -28.12 -13.44
C GLY A 10 -18.34 -28.33 -11.93
N LEU A 11 -17.57 -29.35 -11.53
CA LEU A 11 -17.25 -29.69 -10.13
C LEU A 11 -16.81 -28.46 -9.31
N PHE A 12 -15.98 -27.61 -9.92
CA PHE A 12 -15.49 -26.37 -9.32
C PHE A 12 -16.57 -25.29 -9.17
N GLU A 13 -17.60 -25.28 -10.03
CA GLU A 13 -18.73 -24.36 -9.89
C GLU A 13 -19.63 -24.75 -8.71
N GLY A 14 -19.79 -26.06 -8.46
CA GLY A 14 -20.44 -26.58 -7.26
C GLY A 14 -19.68 -26.21 -5.98
N LEU A 15 -18.36 -26.45 -5.97
CA LEU A 15 -17.50 -26.08 -4.83
C LEU A 15 -17.51 -24.57 -4.57
N TYR A 16 -17.41 -23.78 -5.63
CA TYR A 16 -17.48 -22.33 -5.57
C TYR A 16 -18.81 -21.87 -4.98
N LYS A 17 -19.96 -22.38 -5.47
CA LYS A 17 -21.28 -22.02 -4.94
C LYS A 17 -21.49 -22.40 -3.48
N VAL A 18 -20.79 -23.43 -2.98
CA VAL A 18 -20.89 -23.86 -1.58
C VAL A 18 -19.99 -22.99 -0.69
N LEU A 19 -18.71 -22.83 -1.06
CA LEU A 19 -17.74 -22.07 -0.28
C LEU A 19 -18.00 -20.56 -0.31
N MET A 20 -18.37 -20.03 -1.47
CA MET A 20 -18.67 -18.61 -1.68
C MET A 20 -20.14 -18.28 -1.43
N ARG A 21 -20.94 -19.21 -0.87
CA ARG A 21 -22.38 -18.98 -0.68
C ARG A 21 -22.68 -17.81 0.25
N ARG A 22 -21.86 -17.62 1.28
CA ARG A 22 -22.02 -16.58 2.31
C ARG A 22 -20.66 -16.14 2.79
N ASN A 23 -20.49 -14.83 3.02
CA ASN A 23 -19.23 -14.24 3.49
C ASN A 23 -18.65 -14.99 4.70
N SER A 24 -19.48 -15.45 5.63
CA SER A 24 -19.04 -16.24 6.78
C SER A 24 -18.45 -17.61 6.39
N VAL A 25 -19.01 -18.31 5.39
CA VAL A 25 -18.51 -19.62 4.93
C VAL A 25 -17.20 -19.47 4.17
N TYR A 26 -17.08 -18.42 3.36
CA TYR A 26 -15.82 -18.10 2.70
C TYR A 26 -14.71 -17.82 3.72
N VAL A 27 -14.98 -16.95 4.69
CA VAL A 27 -14.00 -16.52 5.70
C VAL A 27 -13.52 -17.69 6.55
N THR A 28 -14.40 -18.59 6.98
CA THR A 28 -13.99 -19.75 7.78
C THR A 28 -13.11 -20.71 6.99
N PHE A 29 -13.41 -20.97 5.71
CA PHE A 29 -12.56 -21.80 4.85
C PHE A 29 -11.20 -21.16 4.58
N VAL A 30 -11.15 -19.84 4.39
CA VAL A 30 -9.88 -19.11 4.22
C VAL A 30 -9.02 -19.20 5.48
N ILE A 31 -9.60 -18.97 6.67
CA ILE A 31 -8.88 -19.04 7.94
C ILE A 31 -8.41 -20.48 8.21
N ALA A 32 -9.27 -21.48 8.00
CA ALA A 32 -8.91 -22.88 8.19
C ALA A 32 -7.80 -23.31 7.21
N GLY A 33 -7.90 -22.91 5.95
CA GLY A 33 -6.85 -23.17 4.94
C GLY A 33 -5.52 -22.51 5.28
N ALA A 34 -5.54 -21.28 5.79
CA ALA A 34 -4.34 -20.58 6.25
C ALA A 34 -3.68 -21.29 7.44
N PHE A 35 -4.45 -21.72 8.44
CA PHE A 35 -3.94 -22.46 9.60
C PHE A 35 -3.34 -23.81 9.20
N VAL A 36 -3.99 -24.55 8.30
CA VAL A 36 -3.46 -25.82 7.80
C VAL A 36 -2.20 -25.60 6.97
N GLY A 37 -2.18 -24.58 6.10
CA GLY A 37 -1.01 -24.20 5.31
C GLY A 37 0.19 -23.81 6.19
N GLU A 38 -0.06 -23.08 7.28
CA GLU A 38 0.95 -22.75 8.28
C GLU A 38 1.48 -24.02 8.96
N ARG A 39 0.62 -24.95 9.39
CA ARG A 39 1.04 -26.19 10.06
C ARG A 39 1.83 -27.13 9.15
N VAL A 40 1.56 -27.13 7.86
CA VAL A 40 2.34 -27.87 6.85
C VAL A 40 3.66 -27.16 6.52
N SER A 41 3.70 -25.82 6.61
CA SER A 41 4.91 -25.01 6.45
C SER A 41 5.76 -24.91 7.73
N ALA A 42 5.27 -25.38 8.87
CA ALA A 42 5.87 -25.22 10.19
C ALA A 42 6.90 -26.30 10.65
N PRO A 43 7.63 -27.03 9.79
CA PRO A 43 8.88 -27.65 10.22
C PRO A 43 10.13 -26.90 9.73
N ILE A 44 10.05 -25.63 9.32
CA ILE A 44 11.21 -24.89 8.77
C ILE A 44 11.27 -23.46 9.35
N HIS A 45 12.07 -23.30 10.43
CA HIS A 45 12.71 -22.06 10.92
C HIS A 45 11.85 -20.98 11.63
N SER A 46 11.65 -21.16 12.93
CA SER A 46 11.19 -20.12 13.88
C SER A 46 12.03 -18.83 13.84
N ASN A 47 13.34 -18.93 13.57
CA ASN A 47 14.23 -17.78 13.41
C ASN A 47 13.97 -16.98 12.12
N LEU A 48 13.55 -17.63 11.03
CA LEU A 48 13.32 -16.97 9.74
C LEU A 48 12.04 -16.14 9.76
N ILE A 49 11.02 -16.58 10.49
CA ILE A 49 9.78 -15.82 10.71
C ILE A 49 10.06 -14.56 11.54
N TYR A 50 10.87 -14.65 12.60
CA TYR A 50 11.23 -13.48 13.42
C TYR A 50 12.04 -12.45 12.63
N ILE A 51 12.98 -12.91 11.79
CA ILE A 51 13.81 -12.04 10.94
C ILE A 51 12.98 -11.37 9.85
N THR A 52 12.14 -12.12 9.13
CA THR A 52 11.27 -11.57 8.07
C THR A 52 10.26 -10.57 8.62
N HIS A 53 9.61 -10.89 9.75
CA HIS A 53 8.69 -9.98 10.44
C HIS A 53 9.42 -8.68 10.78
N THR A 54 10.53 -8.73 11.53
CA THR A 54 11.30 -7.54 11.95
C THR A 54 11.79 -6.68 10.76
N HIS A 55 12.23 -7.32 9.66
CA HIS A 55 12.68 -6.61 8.47
C HIS A 55 11.53 -5.94 7.69
N THR A 56 10.34 -6.56 7.67
CA THR A 56 9.13 -5.99 7.07
C THR A 56 8.62 -4.77 7.86
N TYR A 57 8.59 -4.81 9.20
CA TYR A 57 8.22 -3.63 10.00
C TYR A 57 9.22 -2.48 9.84
N SER A 58 10.51 -2.80 9.80
CA SER A 58 11.58 -1.79 9.67
C SER A 58 11.56 -1.11 8.30
N SER A 59 11.33 -1.88 7.22
CA SER A 59 11.22 -1.33 5.86
C SER A 59 9.95 -0.48 5.68
N ILE A 60 8.80 -0.92 6.20
CA ILE A 60 7.55 -0.14 6.13
C ILE A 60 7.69 1.16 6.93
N LEU A 61 8.21 1.12 8.16
CA LEU A 61 8.42 2.32 8.98
C LEU A 61 9.40 3.29 8.31
N PHE A 62 10.47 2.79 7.69
CA PHE A 62 11.42 3.61 6.95
C PHE A 62 10.80 4.28 5.72
N SER A 63 9.99 3.55 4.95
CA SER A 63 9.25 4.13 3.81
C SER A 63 8.24 5.18 4.24
N VAL A 64 7.47 4.94 5.31
CA VAL A 64 6.50 5.91 5.86
C VAL A 64 7.22 7.18 6.36
N ARG A 65 8.35 7.03 7.05
CA ARG A 65 9.18 8.15 7.53
C ARG A 65 9.68 9.02 6.37
N LEU A 66 10.21 8.40 5.31
CA LEU A 66 10.78 9.11 4.16
C LEU A 66 9.72 9.83 3.32
N ILE A 67 8.61 9.16 3.03
CA ILE A 67 7.51 9.76 2.25
C ILE A 67 6.87 10.90 3.05
N GLY A 68 6.69 10.70 4.36
CA GLY A 68 6.17 11.72 5.26
C GLY A 68 7.06 12.96 5.32
N SER A 69 8.38 12.81 5.48
CA SER A 69 9.29 13.97 5.52
C SER A 69 9.30 14.73 4.20
N GLN A 70 9.37 14.03 3.06
CA GLN A 70 9.41 14.70 1.75
C GLN A 70 8.11 15.46 1.44
N ALA A 71 6.95 14.88 1.79
CA ALA A 71 5.67 15.54 1.60
C ALA A 71 5.51 16.77 2.50
N VAL A 72 6.00 16.69 3.75
CA VAL A 72 6.00 17.81 4.69
C VAL A 72 6.94 18.91 4.23
N ASP A 73 8.16 18.58 3.80
CA ASP A 73 9.14 19.55 3.30
C ASP A 73 8.61 20.30 2.08
N TYR A 74 8.00 19.58 1.13
CA TYR A 74 7.37 20.19 -0.04
C TYR A 74 6.20 21.11 0.34
N GLY A 75 5.34 20.66 1.27
CA GLY A 75 4.19 21.43 1.74
C GLY A 75 4.60 22.72 2.45
N VAL A 76 5.58 22.65 3.35
CA VAL A 76 6.11 23.81 4.08
C VAL A 76 6.77 24.79 3.12
N HIS A 77 7.60 24.30 2.19
CA HIS A 77 8.24 25.14 1.20
C HIS A 77 7.22 25.89 0.35
N LYS A 78 6.20 25.19 -0.18
CA LYS A 78 5.16 25.78 -1.02
C LYS A 78 4.36 26.88 -0.29
N LEU A 79 4.04 26.65 0.98
CA LEU A 79 3.38 27.66 1.81
C LEU A 79 4.25 28.89 2.03
N TRP A 80 5.54 28.69 2.30
CA TRP A 80 6.48 29.79 2.50
C TRP A 80 6.70 30.62 1.23
N GLU A 81 6.80 29.99 0.06
CA GLU A 81 6.91 30.67 -1.23
C GLU A 81 5.71 31.59 -1.46
N ASN A 82 4.51 31.07 -1.24
CA ASN A 82 3.27 31.83 -1.44
C ASN A 82 3.13 33.00 -0.46
N ASN A 83 3.62 32.84 0.77
CA ASN A 83 3.50 33.86 1.80
C ASN A 83 4.55 34.99 1.67
N ASN A 84 5.65 34.74 0.94
CA ASN A 84 6.75 35.69 0.77
C ASN A 84 6.91 36.21 -0.67
N VAL A 85 5.86 36.09 -1.50
CA VAL A 85 5.83 36.67 -2.85
C VAL A 85 6.15 38.18 -2.77
N GLY A 86 7.11 38.64 -3.57
CA GLY A 86 7.57 40.03 -3.59
C GLY A 86 8.63 40.37 -2.53
N LYS A 87 8.97 39.42 -1.64
CA LYS A 87 10.04 39.54 -0.63
C LYS A 87 11.22 38.61 -0.90
N ARG A 88 11.11 37.71 -1.87
CA ARG A 88 12.18 36.79 -2.24
C ARG A 88 13.30 37.57 -2.90
N TYR A 89 14.53 37.08 -2.77
CA TYR A 89 15.68 37.67 -3.46
C TYR A 89 15.40 37.81 -4.96
N GLU A 90 14.76 36.83 -5.60
CA GLU A 90 14.45 36.87 -7.03
C GLU A 90 13.48 38.01 -7.43
N ASP A 91 12.65 38.48 -6.48
CA ASP A 91 11.61 39.48 -6.75
C ASP A 91 12.10 40.92 -6.56
N ILE A 92 13.35 41.15 -6.15
CA ILE A 92 13.87 42.50 -5.87
C ILE A 92 14.39 43.12 -7.19
N PRO A 93 13.73 44.17 -7.70
CA PRO A 93 13.99 44.70 -9.05
C PRO A 93 15.35 45.38 -9.23
N VAL A 94 16.10 45.62 -8.16
CA VAL A 94 17.38 46.38 -8.15
C VAL A 94 18.60 45.46 -7.99
N LEU A 95 18.41 44.15 -7.81
CA LEU A 95 19.55 43.24 -7.63
C LEU A 95 20.40 43.11 -8.89
N GLY A 96 21.68 43.46 -8.77
CA GLY A 96 22.67 43.33 -9.85
C GLY A 96 23.07 44.65 -10.52
N GLN A 97 22.45 45.78 -10.20
CA GLN A 97 23.00 47.08 -10.57
C GLN A 97 24.19 47.38 -9.67
N ARG A 98 25.42 47.15 -10.16
CA ARG A 98 26.60 47.76 -9.54
C ARG A 98 26.39 49.27 -9.60
N PRO A 99 26.59 50.01 -8.50
CA PRO A 99 26.78 51.45 -8.60
C PRO A 99 27.95 51.65 -9.57
N THR A 100 27.69 52.20 -10.75
CA THR A 100 28.74 52.75 -11.60
C THR A 100 29.16 54.05 -10.94
N GLU A 101 30.19 53.96 -10.09
CA GLU A 101 31.00 55.12 -9.71
C GLU A 101 31.59 55.79 -10.94
#